data_AF-A0A3A9FB79-F1
#
_entry.id   AF-A0A3A9FB79-F1
#
_cell.length_a   1.000
_cell.length_b   1.000
_cell.length_c   1.000
_cell.angle_alpha   90.00
_cell.angle_beta   90.00
_cell.angle_gamma   90.00
#
_symmetry.space_group_name_H-M   'P 1'
#
loop_
_entity.id
_entity.type
_entity.pdbx_description
1 polymer ?
#
loop_
_entity_poly.entity_id
_entity_poly.type
_entity_poly.pdbx_seq_one_letter_code
_entity_poly.pdbx_strand_id
1 'polypeptide(L)' 'MPTYWEHLVHTYTGLNVNEIEELEYIDYLQYRRDAFIHEMNKTEEGREYLENAQTLSQTEPDRKRLRQLFGRKG' A
#
# COMPACT_ATOMS: atom_id res chain seq x y z
N MET A 1 14.34 5.99 20.53
CA MET A 1 12.90 5.63 20.48
C MET A 1 12.62 5.26 19.05
N PRO A 2 12.22 4.02 18.75
CA PRO A 2 11.92 3.63 17.39
C PRO A 2 10.71 4.39 16.87
N THR A 3 10.76 4.80 15.61
CA THR A 3 9.62 5.47 14.97
C THR A 3 8.49 4.48 14.71
N TYR A 4 7.26 4.98 14.50
CA TYR A 4 6.15 4.13 14.07
C TYR A 4 6.48 3.33 12.80
N TRP A 5 7.25 3.94 11.88
CA TRP A 5 7.65 3.31 10.63
C TRP A 5 8.67 2.19 10.83
N GLU A 6 9.66 2.38 11.69
CA GLU A 6 10.60 1.30 12.05
C GLU A 6 9.88 0.12 12.70
N HIS A 7 8.92 0.39 13.59
CA HIS A 7 8.11 -0.66 14.17
C HIS A 7 7.30 -1.43 13.10
N LEU A 8 6.71 -0.72 12.14
CA LEU A 8 5.94 -1.32 11.05
C LEU A 8 6.82 -2.16 10.11
N VAL A 9 8.03 -1.70 9.81
CA VAL A 9 8.99 -2.47 9.00
C VAL A 9 9.47 -3.70 9.76
N HIS A 10 9.74 -3.59 11.06
CA HIS A 10 10.08 -4.73 11.92
C HIS A 10 8.95 -5.77 11.95
N THR A 11 7.68 -5.36 12.10
CA THR A 11 6.55 -6.31 12.13
C THR A 11 6.35 -7.03 10.80
N TYR A 12 6.75 -6.42 9.68
CA TYR A 12 6.64 -7.01 8.35
C TYR A 12 7.84 -7.89 7.97
N THR A 13 9.06 -7.43 8.26
CA THR A 13 10.32 -8.06 7.81
C THR A 13 10.95 -8.98 8.85
N GLY A 14 10.68 -8.74 10.15
CA GLY A 14 11.35 -9.39 11.27
C GLY A 14 12.73 -8.80 11.62
N LEU A 15 13.19 -7.77 10.91
CA LEU A 15 14.48 -7.11 11.18
C LEU A 15 14.43 -6.29 12.47
N ASN A 16 15.51 -6.35 13.26
CA ASN A 16 15.63 -5.51 14.45
C ASN A 16 15.91 -4.05 14.08
N VAL A 17 15.77 -3.13 15.04
CA VAL A 17 15.91 -1.68 14.78
C VAL A 17 17.29 -1.30 14.23
N ASN A 18 18.37 -1.94 14.69
CA ASN A 18 19.71 -1.65 14.19
C ASN A 18 19.88 -2.10 12.74
N GLU A 19 19.36 -3.28 12.39
CA GLU A 19 19.36 -3.78 11.02
C GLU A 19 18.55 -2.87 10.09
N ILE A 20 17.44 -2.29 10.57
CA ILE A 20 16.63 -1.34 9.82
C ILE A 20 17.38 -0.01 9.61
N GLU A 21 18.12 0.47 10.62
CA GLU A 21 18.94 1.69 10.51
C GLU A 21 20.12 1.51 9.54
N GLU A 22 20.62 0.29 9.38
CA GLU A 22 21.71 -0.05 8.46
C GLU A 22 21.25 -0.29 7.00
N LEU A 23 19.94 -0.38 6.74
CA LEU A 23 19.42 -0.57 5.39
C LEU A 23 19.78 0.58 4.46
N GLU A 24 20.00 0.25 3.18
CA GLU A 24 20.02 1.28 2.14
C GLU A 24 18.68 2.03 2.15
N TYR A 25 18.73 3.36 2.00
CA TYR A 25 17.55 4.20 2.08
C TYR A 25 16.42 3.78 1.12
N ILE A 26 16.77 3.31 -0.09
CA ILE A 26 15.79 2.83 -1.07
C ILE A 26 15.11 1.54 -0.60
N ASP A 27 15.88 0.59 -0.05
CA ASP A 27 15.35 -0.66 0.49
C ASP A 27 14.44 -0.40 1.69
N TYR A 28 14.85 0.50 2.59
CA TYR A 28 14.00 0.94 3.70
C TYR A 28 12.66 1.51 3.21
N LEU A 29 12.67 2.40 2.22
CA LEU A 29 11.44 2.97 1.66
C LEU A 29 10.55 1.91 1.00
N GLN A 30 11.16 0.92 0.33
CA GLN A 30 10.42 -0.18 -0.28
C GLN A 30 9.76 -1.04 0.79
N TYR A 31 10.51 -1.49 1.80
CA TYR A 31 9.95 -2.28 2.89
C TYR A 31 8.88 -1.51 3.66
N ARG A 32 9.07 -0.21 3.89
CA ARG A 32 8.07 0.62 4.56
C ARG A 32 6.76 0.68 3.80
N ARG A 33 6.81 0.85 2.47
CA ARG A 33 5.61 0.83 1.61
C ARG A 33 4.91 -0.52 1.67
N ASP A 34 5.68 -1.59 1.50
CA ASP A 34 5.12 -2.95 1.41
C ASP A 34 4.53 -3.38 2.77
N ALA A 35 5.18 -3.01 3.88
CA ALA A 35 4.68 -3.21 5.23
C ALA A 35 3.36 -2.46 5.48
N PHE A 36 3.25 -1.21 5.02
CA PHE A 36 2.00 -0.44 5.12
C PHE A 36 0.87 -1.08 4.33
N ILE A 37 1.12 -1.49 3.09
CA ILE A 37 0.12 -2.17 2.26
C ILE A 37 -0.28 -3.51 2.91
N HIS A 38 0.68 -4.26 3.43
CA HIS A 38 0.42 -5.52 4.12
C HIS A 38 -0.47 -5.31 5.35
N GLU A 39 -0.22 -4.29 6.15
CA GLU A 39 -1.01 -3.98 7.34
C GLU A 39 -2.45 -3.59 6.98
N MET A 40 -2.62 -2.72 5.97
CA MET A 40 -3.95 -2.31 5.49
C MET A 40 -4.76 -3.47 4.92
N ASN A 41 -4.11 -4.50 4.35
CA ASN A 41 -4.82 -5.68 3.84
C ASN A 41 -5.40 -6.60 4.94
N LYS A 42 -5.03 -6.42 6.21
CA LYS A 42 -5.50 -7.27 7.33
C LYS A 42 -6.94 -6.98 7.74
N THR A 43 -7.43 -5.76 7.52
CA THR A 43 -8.78 -5.33 7.90
C THR A 43 -9.61 -4.97 6.69
N GLU A 44 -10.93 -5.04 6.81
CA GLU A 44 -11.82 -4.63 5.73
C GLU A 44 -11.72 -3.12 5.45
N GLU A 45 -11.71 -2.31 6.51
CA GLU A 45 -11.54 -0.85 6.42
C GLU A 45 -10.21 -0.46 5.77
N GLY A 46 -9.13 -1.21 6.03
CA GLY A 46 -7.84 -0.96 5.41
C GLY A 46 -7.81 -1.30 3.93
N ARG A 47 -8.51 -2.36 3.50
CA ARG A 47 -8.68 -2.68 2.07
C ARG A 47 -9.50 -1.61 1.37
N GLU A 48 -10.60 -1.17 1.98
CA GLU A 48 -11.41 -0.07 1.46
C GLU A 48 -10.59 1.21 1.32
N TYR A 49 -9.73 1.52 2.30
CA TYR A 49 -8.79 2.64 2.21
C TYR A 49 -7.87 2.52 0.98
N LEU A 50 -7.28 1.35 0.74
CA LEU A 50 -6.40 1.13 -0.42
C LEU A 50 -7.15 1.24 -1.76
N GLU A 51 -8.37 0.69 -1.85
CA GLU A 51 -9.22 0.79 -3.05
C GLU A 51 -9.61 2.24 -3.35
N ASN A 52 -9.97 3.00 -2.30
CA ASN A 52 -10.29 4.41 -2.42
C ASN A 52 -9.06 5.22 -2.84
N ALA A 53 -7.90 4.98 -2.22
CA ALA A 53 -6.64 5.62 -2.60
C ALA A 53 -6.30 5.34 -4.08
N GLN A 54 -6.44 4.08 -4.52
CA GLN A 54 -6.25 3.71 -5.91
C GLN A 54 -7.22 4.45 -6.83
N THR A 55 -8.50 4.52 -6.47
CA THR A 55 -9.53 5.21 -7.26
C THR A 55 -9.23 6.70 -7.38
N LEU A 56 -8.84 7.36 -6.29
CA LEU A 56 -8.49 8.79 -6.26
C LEU A 56 -7.19 9.10 -7.03
N SER A 57 -6.27 8.13 -7.11
CA SER A 57 -5.02 8.28 -7.88
C SER A 57 -5.22 8.22 -9.40
N GLN A 58 -6.36 7.73 -9.87
CA GLN A 58 -6.67 7.63 -11.29
C GLN A 58 -6.99 9.02 -11.86
N THR A 59 -6.18 9.47 -12.81
CA THR A 59 -6.41 10.73 -13.55
C THR A 59 -7.19 10.51 -14.84
N GLU A 60 -7.19 9.28 -15.37
CA GLU A 60 -7.91 8.90 -16.58
C GLU A 60 -9.04 7.91 -16.29
N PRO A 61 -10.19 8.04 -16.99
CA PRO A 61 -11.30 7.12 -16.80
C PRO A 61 -10.97 5.74 -17.35
N ASP A 62 -11.29 4.68 -16.59
CA ASP A 62 -11.21 3.29 -17.07
C ASP A 62 -12.29 3.02 -18.14
N ARG A 63 -11.94 3.33 -19.40
CA ARG A 63 -12.80 3.16 -20.57
C ARG A 63 -13.21 1.70 -20.81
N LYS A 64 -12.44 0.72 -20.32
CA LYS A 64 -12.76 -0.70 -20.49
C LYS A 64 -13.90 -1.07 -19.54
N ARG A 65 -13.77 -0.71 -18.27
CA ARG A 65 -14.80 -0.94 -17.25
C ARG A 65 -16.08 -0.16 -17.55
N LEU A 66 -15.96 1.11 -17.97
CA LEU A 66 -17.12 1.91 -18.40
C LEU A 66 -17.90 1.28 -19.57
N ARG A 67 -17.21 0.72 -20.57
CA ARG A 67 -17.86 0.02 -21.68
C ARG A 67 -18.54 -1.29 -21.27
N GLN A 68 -17.99 -2.02 -20.30
CA GLN A 68 -18.66 -3.22 -19.76
C GLN A 68 -19.93 -2.86 -18.99
N LEU A 69 -19.91 -1.77 -18.22
CA LEU A 69 -21.04 -1.33 -17.40
C LEU A 69 -22.15 -0.66 -18.24
N PHE A 70 -21.78 0.18 -19.20
CA PHE A 70 -22.73 1.04 -19.93
C PHE A 70 -22.87 0.73 -21.43
N GLY A 71 -21.96 -0.06 -22.03
CA GLY A 71 -21.92 -0.29 -23.48
C GLY A 71 -22.85 -1.38 -24.03
N ARG A 72 -23.70 -1.99 -23.19
CA ARG A 72 -24.69 -3.02 -23.61
C ARG A 72 -26.08 -2.45 -23.93
N LYS A 73 -26.29 -1.14 -23.90
CA LYS A 73 -27.52 -0.51 -24.40
C LYS A 73 -27.27 0.07 -25.79
N GLY A 74 -27.60 -0.73 -26.80
CA GLY A 74 -27.78 -0.38 -28.19
C GLY A 74 -28.84 -1.31 -28.76
#